data_AF-A0A7G7CRR2-F1
#
_entry.id   AF-A0A7G7CRR2-F1
#
_cell.length_a   1.000
_cell.length_b   1.000
_cell.length_c   1.000
_cell.angle_alpha   90.00
_cell.angle_beta   90.00
_cell.angle_gamma   90.00
#
_symmetry.space_group_name_H-M   'P 1'
#
loop_
_entity.id
_entity.type
_entity.pdbx_description
1 polymer ?
#
loop_
_entity_poly.entity_id
_entity_poly.type
_entity_poly.pdbx_seq_one_letter_code
_entity_poly.pdbx_strand_id
1 'polypeptide(L)'
;MRTLADMPLAQRSECVGMWCNIGPHEPGIDAGNRLFVLRSSSNYQGAQHVKLLDPISGVSEYISFKNVTLRPDLPRAWTPNGAPVPGEWEDGTSNFFVNESQLSPNAGSTGWTHRRWVGEWEPC
;
A
#
# COMPACT_ATOMS: atom_id res chain seq x y z
N MET A 1 1.95 -3.58 -22.39
CA MET A 1 1.57 -3.29 -20.99
C MET A 1 0.07 -3.50 -20.87
N ARG A 2 -0.42 -4.28 -19.90
CA ARG A 2 -1.84 -4.59 -19.75
C ARG A 2 -2.44 -3.64 -18.72
N THR A 3 -3.51 -2.96 -19.08
CA THR A 3 -4.20 -1.99 -18.24
C THR A 3 -5.43 -2.62 -17.57
N LEU A 4 -6.03 -1.92 -16.61
CA LEU A 4 -7.27 -2.37 -16.00
C LEU A 4 -8.44 -2.42 -17.01
N ALA A 5 -8.37 -1.62 -18.08
CA ALA A 5 -9.36 -1.64 -19.16
C ALA A 5 -9.38 -3.00 -19.90
N ASP A 6 -8.24 -3.69 -19.96
CA ASP A 6 -8.07 -5.00 -20.61
C ASP A 6 -8.56 -6.18 -19.74
N MET A 7 -9.21 -5.90 -18.61
CA MET A 7 -9.76 -6.90 -17.68
C MET A 7 -11.29 -6.89 -17.68
N PRO A 8 -11.95 -8.05 -17.56
CA PRO A 8 -13.39 -8.13 -17.30
C PRO A 8 -13.76 -7.48 -15.97
N LEU A 9 -14.97 -6.90 -15.87
CA LEU A 9 -15.46 -6.23 -14.66
C LEU A 9 -15.34 -7.09 -13.39
N ALA A 10 -15.68 -8.38 -13.47
CA ALA A 10 -15.58 -9.30 -12.33
C ALA A 10 -14.14 -9.56 -11.87
N GLN A 11 -13.14 -9.45 -12.75
CA GLN A 11 -11.74 -9.56 -12.34
C GLN A 11 -11.22 -8.27 -11.71
N ARG A 12 -11.83 -7.11 -12.01
CA ARG A 12 -11.39 -5.82 -11.46
C ARG A 12 -11.67 -5.70 -9.97
N SER A 13 -12.76 -6.29 -9.47
CA SER A 13 -13.04 -6.32 -8.02
C SER A 13 -11.98 -7.10 -7.25
N GLU A 14 -11.45 -8.17 -7.83
CA GLU A 14 -10.35 -8.96 -7.23
C GLU A 14 -9.02 -8.19 -7.22
N CYS A 15 -8.90 -7.11 -7.97
CA CYS A 15 -7.71 -6.26 -8.00
C CYS A 15 -7.69 -5.21 -6.88
N VAL A 16 -8.76 -5.10 -6.08
CA VAL A 16 -8.77 -4.21 -4.91
C VAL A 16 -7.66 -4.61 -3.94
N GLY A 17 -6.93 -3.61 -3.45
CA GLY A 17 -5.77 -3.77 -2.57
C GLY A 17 -4.46 -4.07 -3.29
N MET A 18 -4.45 -4.15 -4.63
CA MET A 18 -3.21 -4.25 -5.42
C MET A 18 -2.58 -2.88 -5.67
N TRP A 19 -1.26 -2.85 -5.79
CA TRP A 19 -0.51 -1.69 -6.23
C TRP A 19 -0.66 -1.47 -7.73
N CYS A 20 -0.57 -0.22 -8.16
CA CYS A 20 -0.64 0.16 -9.56
C CYS A 20 0.18 1.41 -9.87
N ASN A 21 0.60 1.48 -11.13
CA ASN A 21 1.14 2.68 -11.75
C ASN A 21 0.03 3.36 -12.57
N ILE A 22 0.15 4.67 -12.73
CA ILE A 22 -0.69 5.45 -13.64
C ILE A 22 0.14 5.79 -14.89
N GLY A 23 -0.42 5.58 -16.08
CA GLY A 23 0.20 5.88 -17.37
C GLY A 23 0.25 7.39 -17.68
N PRO A 24 0.83 7.80 -18.83
CA PRO A 24 0.96 9.20 -19.21
C PRO A 24 -0.40 9.91 -19.17
N HIS A 25 -0.40 11.04 -18.48
CA HIS A 25 -1.54 11.52 -17.71
C HIS A 25 -2.62 12.25 -18.53
N GLU A 26 -3.86 12.26 -18.01
CA GLU A 26 -4.80 13.37 -18.28
C GLU A 26 -4.25 14.65 -17.61
N PRO A 27 -4.38 15.83 -18.24
CA PRO A 27 -3.76 17.06 -17.76
C PRO A 27 -4.19 17.39 -16.32
N GLY A 28 -3.22 17.61 -15.43
CA GLY A 28 -3.45 18.11 -14.06
C GLY A 28 -3.04 17.18 -12.90
N ILE A 29 -2.55 15.98 -13.17
CA ILE A 29 -1.98 15.10 -12.14
C ILE A 29 -0.62 14.63 -12.65
N ASP A 30 0.43 14.83 -11.86
CA ASP A 30 1.80 14.45 -12.21
C ASP A 30 2.18 13.20 -11.42
N ALA A 31 1.67 12.04 -11.86
CA ALA A 31 1.85 10.79 -11.10
C ALA A 31 3.26 10.19 -11.22
N GLY A 32 4.08 10.59 -12.19
CA GLY A 32 5.47 10.09 -12.33
C GLY A 32 5.64 8.58 -12.11
N ASN A 33 6.67 8.18 -11.35
CA ASN A 33 6.90 6.81 -10.88
C ASN A 33 6.15 6.47 -9.56
N ARG A 34 5.06 7.17 -9.22
CA ARG A 34 4.34 6.94 -7.96
C ARG A 34 3.48 5.69 -8.04
N LEU A 35 3.43 4.99 -6.90
CA LEU A 35 2.57 3.85 -6.69
C LEU A 35 1.29 4.28 -5.99
N PHE A 36 0.17 3.76 -6.46
CA PHE A 36 -1.14 3.92 -5.84
C PHE A 36 -1.71 2.56 -5.50
N VAL A 37 -2.60 2.51 -4.52
CA VAL A 37 -3.36 1.29 -4.22
C VAL A 37 -4.74 1.37 -4.85
N LEU A 38 -5.15 0.30 -5.53
CA LEU A 38 -6.51 0.19 -6.05
C LEU A 38 -7.50 0.05 -4.91
N ARG A 39 -8.35 1.05 -4.68
CA ARG A 39 -9.30 1.08 -3.57
C ARG A 39 -10.68 0.56 -3.95
N SER A 40 -11.19 0.91 -5.13
CA SER A 40 -12.42 0.34 -5.66
C SER A 40 -12.49 0.44 -7.18
N SER A 41 -12.98 -0.61 -7.84
CA SER A 41 -13.33 -0.58 -9.25
C SER A 41 -14.82 -0.23 -9.41
N SER A 42 -15.16 1.04 -9.21
CA SER A 42 -16.55 1.53 -9.29
C SER A 42 -16.66 2.68 -10.28
N ASN A 43 -17.69 2.64 -11.13
CA ASN A 43 -17.98 3.74 -12.05
C ASN A 43 -18.19 5.06 -11.29
N TYR A 44 -17.48 6.11 -11.68
CA TYR A 44 -17.69 7.46 -11.16
C TYR A 44 -18.53 8.23 -12.18
N GLN A 45 -19.68 8.76 -11.76
CA GLN A 45 -20.60 9.52 -12.63
C GLN A 45 -20.99 8.79 -13.93
N GLY A 46 -21.15 7.47 -13.89
CA GLY A 46 -21.48 6.66 -15.07
C GLY A 46 -20.32 6.37 -16.02
N ALA A 47 -19.12 6.92 -15.75
CA ALA A 47 -17.91 6.66 -16.52
C ALA A 47 -17.03 5.58 -15.87
N GLN A 48 -16.34 4.81 -16.71
CA GLN A 48 -15.45 3.71 -16.30
C GLN A 48 -14.15 4.21 -15.66
N HIS A 49 -14.21 4.47 -14.36
CA HIS A 49 -13.09 4.91 -13.53
C HIS A 49 -12.84 3.94 -12.37
N VAL A 50 -11.63 4.00 -11.84
CA VAL A 50 -11.22 3.36 -10.59
C VAL A 50 -10.96 4.44 -9.55
N LYS A 51 -11.20 4.12 -8.28
CA LYS A 51 -10.74 4.92 -7.16
C LYS A 51 -9.39 4.39 -6.70
N LEU A 52 -8.37 5.24 -6.74
CA LEU A 52 -7.02 4.94 -6.28
C LEU A 52 -6.75 5.68 -4.97
N LEU A 53 -5.91 5.11 -4.10
CA LEU A 53 -5.40 5.75 -2.89
C LEU A 53 -3.92 6.07 -3.10
N ASP A 54 -3.55 7.34 -2.91
CA ASP A 54 -2.16 7.73 -2.74
C ASP A 54 -1.74 7.42 -1.29
N PRO A 55 -0.78 6.50 -1.07
CA PRO A 55 -0.33 6.15 0.28
C PRO A 55 0.40 7.29 0.99
N ILE A 56 0.94 8.28 0.25
CA ILE A 56 1.72 9.38 0.82
C ILE A 56 0.79 10.47 1.34
N SER A 57 -0.17 10.90 0.52
CA SER A 57 -1.08 12.00 0.90
C SER A 57 -2.37 11.52 1.58
N GLY A 58 -2.73 10.24 1.45
CA GLY A 58 -4.00 9.68 1.89
C GLY A 58 -5.20 10.11 1.04
N VAL A 59 -4.97 10.89 -0.03
CA VAL A 59 -6.01 11.36 -0.94
C VAL A 59 -6.43 10.25 -1.89
N SER A 60 -7.71 10.23 -2.26
CA SER A 60 -8.21 9.33 -3.29
C SER A 60 -8.41 10.03 -4.62
N GLU A 61 -7.94 9.40 -5.69
CA GLU A 61 -8.06 9.89 -7.06
C GLU A 61 -9.01 9.01 -7.87
N TYR A 62 -9.66 9.59 -8.89
CA TYR A 62 -10.52 8.87 -9.82
C TYR A 62 -9.86 8.85 -11.18
N ILE A 63 -9.41 7.67 -11.62
CA ILE A 63 -8.59 7.51 -12.82
C ILE A 63 -9.26 6.54 -13.78
N SER A 64 -9.23 6.84 -15.07
CA SER A 64 -9.78 5.95 -16.10
C SER A 64 -9.04 4.61 -16.11
N PHE A 65 -9.77 3.50 -16.29
CA PHE A 65 -9.17 2.15 -16.32
C PHE A 65 -8.05 1.99 -17.36
N LYS A 66 -8.11 2.74 -18.48
CA LYS A 66 -7.11 2.71 -19.55
C LYS A 66 -5.74 3.24 -19.10
N ASN A 67 -5.70 4.04 -18.04
CA ASN A 67 -4.48 4.66 -17.53
C ASN A 67 -3.91 3.91 -16.33
N VAL A 68 -4.52 2.81 -15.89
CA VAL A 68 -4.08 2.10 -14.68
C VAL A 68 -3.45 0.77 -15.06
N THR A 69 -2.20 0.57 -14.64
CA THR A 69 -1.49 -0.70 -14.80
C THR A 69 -1.17 -1.29 -13.43
N LEU A 70 -1.64 -2.51 -13.18
CA LEU A 70 -1.38 -3.21 -11.92
C LEU A 70 0.08 -3.65 -11.81
N ARG A 71 0.56 -3.76 -10.56
CA ARG A 71 1.87 -4.28 -10.18
C ARG A 71 1.69 -5.61 -9.42
N PRO A 72 1.41 -6.72 -10.12
CA PRO A 72 1.24 -8.04 -9.48
C PRO A 72 2.55 -8.59 -8.90
N ASP A 73 3.68 -7.99 -9.27
CA ASP A 73 5.00 -8.25 -8.73
C ASP A 73 5.19 -7.67 -7.32
N LEU A 74 4.29 -6.80 -6.86
CA LEU A 74 4.29 -6.26 -5.51
C LEU A 74 3.24 -6.97 -4.64
N PRO A 75 3.53 -7.18 -3.34
CA PRO A 75 2.56 -7.75 -2.40
C PRO A 75 1.35 -6.85 -2.25
N ARG A 76 0.18 -7.44 -1.99
CA ARG A 76 -1.05 -6.66 -1.75
C ARG A 76 -0.91 -5.78 -0.51
N ALA A 77 -1.57 -4.62 -0.54
CA ALA A 77 -1.74 -3.77 0.63
C ALA A 77 -2.89 -4.28 1.52
N TRP A 78 -3.96 -4.80 0.90
CA TRP A 78 -5.08 -5.46 1.58
C TRP A 78 -5.75 -6.48 0.66
N THR A 79 -6.57 -7.35 1.24
CA THR A 79 -7.39 -8.33 0.50
C THR A 79 -8.54 -7.63 -0.25
N PRO A 80 -9.14 -8.23 -1.29
CA PRO A 80 -10.20 -7.58 -2.08
C PRO A 80 -11.41 -7.06 -1.28
N ASN A 81 -11.67 -7.63 -0.11
CA ASN A 81 -12.76 -7.20 0.78
C ASN A 81 -12.38 -6.04 1.71
N GLY A 82 -11.13 -5.55 1.64
CA GLY A 82 -10.61 -4.46 2.49
C GLY A 82 -9.98 -4.92 3.81
N ALA A 83 -9.94 -6.22 4.12
CA ALA A 83 -9.26 -6.72 5.31
C ALA A 83 -7.73 -6.74 5.11
N PRO A 84 -6.94 -6.57 6.19
CA PRO A 84 -5.49 -6.73 6.14
C PRO A 84 -5.09 -8.05 5.48
N VAL A 85 -3.94 -8.06 4.79
CA VAL A 85 -3.37 -9.30 4.25
C VAL A 85 -3.05 -10.24 5.42
N PRO A 86 -3.32 -11.56 5.33
CA PRO A 86 -3.02 -12.51 6.39
C PRO A 86 -1.57 -12.40 6.88
N GLY A 87 -1.41 -12.55 8.19
CA GLY A 87 -0.14 -12.42 8.89
C GLY A 87 -0.34 -12.70 10.38
N GLU A 88 0.75 -12.65 11.11
CA GLU A 88 0.79 -12.87 12.55
C GLU A 88 1.33 -11.63 13.25
N TRP A 89 0.92 -11.43 14.50
CA TRP A 89 1.52 -10.40 15.33
C TRP A 89 2.71 -11.00 16.08
N GLU A 90 3.86 -10.35 15.96
CA GLU A 90 5.05 -10.68 16.75
C GLU A 90 5.31 -9.57 17.77
N ASP A 91 5.52 -9.96 19.02
CA ASP A 91 5.90 -9.05 20.10
C ASP A 91 7.44 -8.94 20.15
N GLY A 92 7.96 -7.72 20.04
CA GLY A 92 9.39 -7.43 20.05
C GLY A 92 9.79 -6.50 21.20
N THR A 93 11.05 -6.59 21.64
CA THR A 93 11.64 -5.65 22.60
C THR A 93 12.80 -4.92 21.94
N SER A 94 12.70 -3.59 21.84
CA SER A 94 13.79 -2.76 21.32
C SER A 94 14.55 -2.11 22.47
N ASN A 95 15.86 -2.36 22.51
CA ASN A 95 16.78 -1.65 23.40
C ASN A 95 17.53 -0.59 22.58
N PHE A 96 17.49 0.66 23.02
CA PHE A 96 18.46 1.64 22.53
C PHE A 96 19.81 1.32 23.19
N PHE A 97 20.80 0.91 22.40
CA PHE A 97 22.19 1.04 22.81
C PHE A 97 22.53 2.53 22.74
N VAL A 98 22.32 3.25 23.84
CA VAL A 98 22.96 4.55 24.01
C VAL A 98 24.45 4.24 24.16
N ASN A 99 25.29 4.83 23.31
CA ASN A 99 26.75 4.72 23.42
C ASN A 99 27.15 4.89 24.91
N GLU A 100 27.81 3.88 25.48
CA GLU A 100 28.15 3.80 26.91
C GLU A 100 28.97 5.00 27.41
N SER A 101 29.55 5.79 26.50
CA SER A 101 30.35 6.98 26.82
C SER A 101 29.55 8.24 27.19
N GLN A 102 28.21 8.18 27.28
CA GLN A 102 27.36 9.36 27.53
C GLN A 102 26.35 9.19 28.68
N LEU A 103 26.35 8.09 29.44
CA LEU A 103 25.35 7.87 30.49
C LEU A 103 25.92 7.98 31.92
N SER A 104 25.20 8.77 32.72
CA SER A 104 25.25 8.74 34.19
C SER A 104 24.89 7.32 34.70
N PRO A 105 25.48 6.82 35.80
CA PRO A 105 25.33 5.44 36.28
C PRO A 105 23.89 5.01 36.66
N ASN A 106 22.90 5.90 36.53
CA ASN A 106 21.48 5.65 36.83
C ASN A 106 20.57 5.55 35.59
N ALA A 107 21.13 5.42 34.38
CA ALA A 107 20.32 5.22 33.18
C ALA A 107 19.82 3.76 33.12
N GLY A 108 18.70 3.49 33.78
CA GLY A 108 18.00 2.22 33.64
C GLY A 108 17.64 1.95 32.18
N SER A 109 17.87 0.72 31.72
CA SER A 109 17.47 0.27 30.39
C SER A 109 15.95 0.34 30.26
N THR A 110 15.42 1.40 29.67
CA THR A 110 14.00 1.47 29.29
C THR A 110 13.82 0.77 27.96
N GLY A 111 13.78 -0.57 28.00
CA GLY A 111 13.31 -1.37 26.86
C GLY A 111 11.83 -1.11 26.65
N TRP A 112 11.42 -0.82 25.40
CA TRP A 112 10.01 -0.70 25.05
C TRP A 112 9.57 -1.95 24.30
N THR A 113 8.42 -2.48 24.70
CA THR A 113 7.75 -3.56 23.96
C THR A 113 6.94 -2.96 22.82
N HIS A 114 7.08 -3.53 21.63
CA HIS A 114 6.30 -3.18 20.46
C HIS A 114 5.68 -4.43 19.86
N ARG A 115 4.67 -4.24 19.01
CA ARG A 115 4.04 -5.31 18.26
C ARG A 115 4.16 -5.01 16.77
N ARG A 116 4.69 -5.95 15.99
CA ARG A 116 4.80 -5.84 14.54
C ARG A 116 3.88 -6.84 13.85
N TRP A 117 3.24 -6.43 12.76
CA TRP A 117 2.50 -7.34 11.89
C TRP A 117 3.48 -7.96 10.90
N VAL A 118 3.62 -9.28 10.93
CA VAL A 118 4.48 -10.05 10.03
C VAL A 118 3.58 -10.82 9.08
N GLY A 119 3.59 -10.44 7.80
CA GLY A 119 2.97 -11.21 6.72
C GLY A 119 4.03 -11.72 5.75
N GLU A 120 3.62 -12.28 4.61
CA GLU A 120 4.53 -12.71 3.51
C GLU A 120 5.39 -11.57 2.88
N TRP A 121 5.41 -10.39 3.52
CA TRP A 121 6.12 -9.19 3.12
C TRP A 121 7.61 -9.23 3.45
N GLU A 122 8.01 -10.03 4.47
CA GLU A 122 9.41 -10.14 4.90
C GLU A 122 9.90 -11.59 4.66
N PRO A 123 10.95 -11.82 3.86
CA PRO A 123 11.59 -13.13 3.82
C PRO A 123 12.20 -13.43 5.20
N CYS A 124 11.89 -14.62 5.71
CA CYS A 124 12.44 -15.18 6.95
C CYS A 124 13.97 -15.31 6.91
#